data_AF-A0A9P0KFG8-F1
#
_entry.id   AF-A0A9P0KFG8-F1
#
_cell.length_a   1.000
_cell.length_b   1.000
_cell.length_c   1.000
_cell.angle_alpha   90.00
_cell.angle_beta   90.00
_cell.angle_gamma   90.00
#
_symmetry.space_group_name_H-M   'P 1'
#
loop_
_entity.id
_entity.type
_entity.pdbx_description
1 polymer ?
#
loop_
_entity_poly.entity_id
_entity_poly.type
_entity_poly.pdbx_seq_one_letter_code
_entity_poly.pdbx_strand_id
1 'polypeptide(L)'
;MVWLIVNDLNYDAAARIPLTERSPFLEFSSFVHKETKAEFLEENLKNPIKYKLVEKIDYPRWKLLESMAGKRIIKTHLPFSLLPPDLLKTGCKVGVILQ
;
A
#
# COMPACT_ATOMS: atom_id res chain seq x y z
N MET A 1 0.05 9.77 10.32
CA MET A 1 0.07 11.25 10.37
C MET A 1 -0.33 11.88 9.03
N VAL A 2 0.47 11.77 7.96
CA VAL A 2 0.22 12.46 6.68
C VAL A 2 -1.20 12.28 6.14
N TRP A 3 -1.74 11.05 6.16
CA TRP A 3 -3.11 10.79 5.69
C TRP A 3 -4.17 11.59 6.45
N LEU A 4 -4.04 11.74 7.78
CA LEU A 4 -4.99 12.54 8.57
C LEU A 4 -4.89 14.02 8.21
N ILE A 5 -3.67 14.55 8.06
CA ILE A 5 -3.45 15.96 7.73
C ILE A 5 -4.13 16.34 6.41
N VAL A 6 -4.03 15.49 5.38
CA VAL A 6 -4.61 15.78 4.07
C VAL A 6 -6.10 15.42 3.93
N ASN A 7 -6.69 14.83 4.98
CA ASN A 7 -8.11 14.48 5.10
C ASN A 7 -8.71 15.12 6.36
N ASP A 8 -8.33 16.36 6.68
CA ASP A 8 -8.97 17.21 7.70
C ASP A 8 -9.08 16.57 9.10
N LEU A 9 -8.06 15.80 9.49
CA LEU A 9 -8.01 15.06 10.75
C LEU A 9 -9.23 14.14 10.95
N ASN A 10 -9.74 13.53 9.87
CA ASN A 10 -10.86 12.60 9.94
C ASN A 10 -10.46 11.26 10.58
N TYR A 11 -10.49 11.21 11.91
CA TYR A 11 -10.13 10.04 12.71
C TYR A 11 -11.10 8.87 12.51
N ASP A 12 -12.39 9.15 12.31
CA ASP A 12 -13.42 8.11 12.09
C ASP A 12 -13.12 7.32 10.81
N ALA A 13 -12.83 8.01 9.71
CA ALA A 13 -12.43 7.38 8.47
C ALA A 13 -11.08 6.66 8.61
N ALA A 14 -10.13 7.23 9.36
CA ALA A 14 -8.83 6.59 9.59
C ALA A 14 -8.91 5.30 10.41
N ALA A 15 -9.87 5.20 11.33
CA ALA A 15 -10.16 4.01 12.13
C ALA A 15 -10.89 2.94 11.32
N ARG A 16 -11.78 3.34 10.40
CA ARG A 16 -12.57 2.42 9.57
C ARG A 16 -11.77 1.87 8.38
N ILE A 17 -10.96 2.70 7.72
CA ILE A 17 -10.26 2.31 6.48
C ILE A 17 -8.85 1.83 6.84
N PRO A 18 -8.48 0.58 6.46
CA PRO A 18 -7.15 0.03 6.75
C PRO A 18 -6.01 0.91 6.23
N LEU A 19 -4.88 0.92 6.95
CA LEU A 19 -3.69 1.69 6.53
C LEU A 19 -3.19 1.28 5.14
N THR A 20 -3.28 -0.02 4.81
CA THR A 20 -2.85 -0.59 3.52
C THR A 20 -3.69 -0.11 2.34
N GLU A 21 -4.92 0.35 2.58
CA GLU A 21 -5.79 0.97 1.57
C GLU A 21 -5.59 2.49 1.51
N ARG A 22 -5.39 3.12 2.68
CA ARG A 22 -5.14 4.57 2.78
C ARG A 22 -3.79 4.99 2.23
N SER A 23 -2.79 4.12 2.36
CA SER A 23 -1.42 4.36 1.90
C SER A 23 -0.81 3.05 1.34
N PRO A 24 -1.16 2.64 0.11
CA PRO A 24 -0.63 1.42 -0.49
C PRO A 24 0.90 1.39 -0.49
N PHE A 25 1.44 0.22 -0.14
CA PHE A 25 2.88 0.00 -0.08
C PHE A 25 3.38 -0.53 -1.44
N LEU A 26 4.04 0.34 -2.21
CA LEU A 26 4.27 0.19 -3.65
C LEU A 26 4.89 -1.15 -4.04
N GLU A 27 5.95 -1.56 -3.34
CA GLU A 27 6.72 -2.76 -3.64
C GLU A 27 6.27 -4.00 -2.85
N PHE A 28 5.12 -3.96 -2.17
CA PHE A 28 4.70 -5.07 -1.30
C PHE A 28 4.67 -6.42 -2.01
N SER A 29 4.09 -6.43 -3.21
CA SER A 29 3.96 -7.64 -4.03
C SER A 29 5.32 -8.26 -4.40
N SER A 30 6.39 -7.48 -4.41
CA SER A 30 7.71 -7.95 -4.84
C SER A 30 8.39 -8.87 -3.82
N PHE A 31 7.95 -8.86 -2.56
CA PHE A 31 8.49 -9.74 -1.51
C PHE A 31 7.53 -10.86 -1.09
N VAL A 32 6.44 -11.08 -1.82
CA VAL A 32 5.53 -12.21 -1.58
C VAL A 32 5.93 -13.39 -2.46
N HIS A 33 6.57 -14.40 -1.87
CA HIS A 33 6.85 -15.66 -2.56
C HIS A 33 5.58 -16.51 -2.73
N LYS A 34 5.47 -17.22 -3.85
CA LYS A 34 4.28 -18.04 -4.17
C LYS A 34 4.04 -19.15 -3.15
N GLU A 35 5.11 -19.81 -2.68
CA GLU A 35 5.02 -20.87 -1.68
C GLU A 35 4.54 -20.34 -0.34
N THR A 36 5.12 -19.24 0.15
CA THR A 36 4.68 -18.58 1.37
C THR A 36 3.22 -18.11 1.30
N LYS A 37 2.78 -17.63 0.12
CA LYS A 37 1.35 -17.32 -0.10
C LYS A 37 0.48 -18.57 0.03
N ALA A 38 0.90 -19.70 -0.52
CA ALA A 38 0.15 -20.96 -0.45
C ALA A 38 0.00 -21.46 1.00
N GLU A 39 1.09 -21.42 1.77
CA GLU A 39 1.08 -21.75 3.21
C GLU A 39 0.07 -20.87 3.97
N PHE A 40 0.12 -19.55 3.76
CA PHE A 40 -0.84 -18.64 4.38
C PHE A 40 -2.29 -18.86 3.93
N LEU A 41 -2.53 -19.30 2.68
CA LEU A 41 -3.87 -19.65 2.24
C LEU A 41 -4.39 -20.89 2.98
N GLU A 42 -3.55 -21.91 3.14
CA GLU A 42 -3.88 -23.15 3.87
C GLU A 42 -4.21 -22.86 5.34
N GLU A 43 -3.35 -22.10 6.03
CA GLU A 43 -3.57 -21.69 7.43
C GLU A 43 -4.90 -20.94 7.63
N ASN A 44 -5.35 -20.22 6.61
CA ASN A 44 -6.53 -19.36 6.68
C ASN A 44 -7.78 -19.96 6.02
N LEU A 45 -7.78 -21.24 5.62
CA LEU A 45 -8.93 -21.91 4.97
C LEU A 45 -10.24 -21.77 5.75
N LYS A 46 -10.18 -21.83 7.08
CA LYS A 46 -11.36 -21.76 7.95
C LYS A 46 -11.83 -20.32 8.23
N ASN A 47 -11.10 -19.30 7.77
CA ASN A 47 -11.46 -17.90 7.95
C ASN A 47 -11.60 -17.21 6.59
N PRO A 48 -12.82 -17.15 6.03
CA PRO A 48 -13.06 -16.59 4.69
C PRO A 48 -12.58 -15.14 4.52
N ILE A 49 -12.58 -14.35 5.59
CA ILE A 49 -12.14 -12.95 5.56
C ILE A 49 -10.62 -12.89 5.40
N LYS A 50 -9.87 -13.63 6.24
CA LYS A 50 -8.42 -13.68 6.13
C LYS A 50 -7.96 -14.36 4.85
N TYR A 51 -8.64 -15.41 4.42
CA TYR A 51 -8.36 -16.09 3.16
C TYR A 51 -8.38 -15.11 1.97
N LYS A 52 -9.46 -14.33 1.83
CA LYS A 52 -9.58 -13.30 0.78
C LYS A 52 -8.51 -12.20 0.87
N LEU A 53 -8.02 -11.90 2.07
CA LEU A 53 -6.93 -10.94 2.26
C LEU A 53 -5.61 -11.51 1.74
N VAL A 54 -5.30 -12.76 2.11
CA VAL A 54 -4.10 -13.49 1.65
C VAL A 54 -4.14 -13.73 0.14
N GLU A 55 -5.31 -14.04 -0.42
CA GLU A 55 -5.49 -14.26 -1.87
C GLU A 55 -5.01 -13.07 -2.70
N LYS A 56 -5.17 -11.84 -2.18
CA LYS A 56 -4.82 -10.59 -2.87
C LYS A 56 -3.49 -9.98 -2.40
N ILE A 57 -2.72 -10.69 -1.58
CA ILE A 57 -1.55 -10.12 -0.89
C ILE A 57 -0.42 -9.76 -1.85
N ASP A 58 -0.25 -10.53 -2.93
CA ASP A 58 0.71 -10.35 -4.02
C ASP A 58 0.20 -9.47 -5.16
N TYR A 59 -1.02 -8.92 -5.06
CA TYR A 59 -1.57 -8.08 -6.11
C TYR A 59 -0.70 -6.83 -6.30
N PRO A 60 -0.24 -6.54 -7.53
CA PRO A 60 0.63 -5.40 -7.79
C PRO A 60 0.01 -4.07 -7.39
N ARG A 61 0.66 -3.34 -6.47
CA ARG A 61 0.08 -2.10 -5.93
C ARG A 61 0.05 -0.95 -6.92
N TRP A 62 0.93 -0.93 -7.92
CA TRP A 62 0.87 0.08 -8.99
C TRP A 62 -0.41 -0.02 -9.82
N LYS A 63 -0.94 -1.22 -10.07
CA LYS A 63 -2.25 -1.40 -10.75
C LYS A 63 -3.41 -0.88 -9.91
N LEU A 64 -3.36 -1.07 -8.59
CA LEU A 64 -4.34 -0.48 -7.68
C LEU A 64 -4.27 1.06 -7.75
N LEU A 65 -3.06 1.62 -7.71
CA LEU A 65 -2.82 3.06 -7.73
C LEU A 65 -3.25 3.74 -9.05
N GLU A 66 -3.28 3.03 -10.17
CA GLU A 66 -3.82 3.52 -11.45
C GLU A 66 -5.33 3.72 -11.40
N SER A 67 -6.05 2.87 -10.66
CA SER A 67 -7.52 2.95 -10.52
C SER A 67 -8.00 3.97 -9.48
N MET A 68 -7.12 4.46 -8.61
CA MET A 68 -7.48 5.37 -7.53
C MET A 68 -7.71 6.79 -8.05
N ALA A 69 -8.90 7.33 -7.81
CA ALA A 69 -9.21 8.73 -8.06
C ALA A 69 -8.74 9.64 -6.90
N GLY A 70 -8.37 10.89 -7.23
CA GLY A 70 -8.03 11.91 -6.24
C GLY A 70 -6.59 11.82 -5.69
N LYS A 71 -6.41 12.27 -4.45
CA LYS A 71 -5.10 12.34 -3.79
C LYS A 71 -4.62 10.94 -3.41
N ARG A 72 -3.46 10.53 -3.95
CA ARG A 72 -2.83 9.24 -3.61
C ARG A 72 -1.73 9.46 -2.59
N ILE A 73 -1.76 8.67 -1.52
CA ILE A 73 -0.67 8.59 -0.54
C ILE A 73 0.00 7.23 -0.74
N ILE A 74 1.29 7.22 -1.00
CA ILE A 74 2.03 6.01 -1.37
C ILE A 74 3.15 5.81 -0.36
N LYS A 75 3.24 4.60 0.19
CA LYS A 75 4.38 4.17 1.00
C LYS A 75 5.37 3.44 0.09
N THR A 76 6.66 3.70 0.24
CA THR A 76 7.73 2.92 -0.38
C THR A 76 9.02 3.04 0.43
N HIS A 77 9.87 2.03 0.36
CA HIS A 77 11.26 2.03 0.80
C HIS A 77 12.24 1.98 -0.40
N LEU A 78 11.73 2.05 -1.63
CA LEU A 78 12.61 2.11 -2.80
C LEU A 78 13.44 3.40 -2.76
N PRO A 79 14.75 3.32 -3.10
CA PRO A 79 15.56 4.50 -3.29
C PRO A 79 15.05 5.31 -4.48
N PHE A 80 15.36 6.61 -4.50
CA PHE A 80 14.99 7.50 -5.61
C PHE A 80 15.45 7.01 -6.98
N SER A 81 16.56 6.26 -7.05
CA SER A 81 17.06 5.67 -8.30
C SER A 81 16.15 4.59 -8.91
N LEU A 82 15.26 3.99 -8.12
CA LEU A 82 14.27 3.00 -8.57
C LEU A 82 12.86 3.60 -8.70
N LEU A 83 12.72 4.91 -8.50
CA LEU A 83 11.49 5.66 -8.70
C LEU A 83 11.58 6.50 -9.99
N PRO A 84 10.46 7.02 -10.52
CA PRO A 84 10.49 7.87 -11.70
C PRO A 84 11.48 9.05 -11.52
N PRO A 85 12.38 9.31 -12.48
CA PRO A 85 13.45 10.29 -12.31
C PRO A 85 12.91 11.73 -12.14
N ASP A 86 11.76 12.03 -12.72
CA ASP A 86 11.09 13.34 -12.60
C ASP A 86 10.04 13.39 -11.49
N LEU A 87 10.07 12.44 -10.53
CA LEU A 87 9.10 12.37 -9.42
C LEU A 87 8.94 13.72 -8.70
N LEU A 88 10.03 14.42 -8.42
CA LEU A 88 10.01 15.70 -7.70
C LEU A 88 9.55 16.89 -8.57
N LYS A 89 9.47 16.72 -9.89
CA LYS A 89 9.03 17.76 -10.84
C LYS A 89 7.55 17.66 -11.21
N THR A 90 6.92 16.49 -10.99
CA THR A 90 5.53 16.19 -11.40
C THR A 90 4.46 16.59 -10.39
N GLY A 91 4.80 17.46 -9.43
CA GLY A 91 3.90 17.90 -8.35
C GLY A 91 3.76 16.91 -7.18
N CYS A 92 4.44 15.76 -7.25
CA CYS A 92 4.53 14.83 -6.12
C CYS A 92 5.29 15.46 -4.95
N LYS A 93 4.83 15.19 -3.72
CA LYS A 93 5.50 15.58 -2.48
C LYS A 93 6.02 14.33 -1.79
N VAL A 94 7.31 14.32 -1.44
CA VAL A 94 7.98 13.15 -0.86
C VAL A 94 8.50 13.51 0.53
N GLY A 95 8.14 12.71 1.53
CA GLY A 95 8.71 12.77 2.87
C GLY A 95 9.60 11.55 3.10
N VAL A 96 10.87 11.76 3.41
CA VAL A 96 11.84 10.70 3.72
C VAL A 96 12.02 10.63 5.23
N ILE A 97 11.94 9.42 5.79
CA ILE A 97 12.23 9.17 7.20
C ILE A 97 13.56 8.43 7.25
N LEU A 98 14.56 9.03 7.90
CA LEU A 98 15.84 8.39 8.17
C LEU A 98 15.70 7.55 9.43
N GLN A 99 16.12 6.29 9.38
CA GLN A 99 16.20 5.38 10.53
C GLN A 99 17.52 5.56 11.27
#